data_AF-A0AB39RN41-F1
#
_entry.id   AF-A0AB39RN41-F1
#
_cell.length_a   1.000
_cell.length_b   1.000
_cell.length_c   1.000
_cell.angle_alpha   90.00
_cell.angle_beta   90.00
_cell.angle_gamma   90.00
#
_symmetry.space_group_name_H-M   'P 1'
#
loop_
_entity.id
_entity.type
_entity.pdbx_description
1 polymer ?
#
loop_
_entity_poly.entity_id
_entity_poly.type
_entity_poly.pdbx_seq_one_letter_code
_entity_poly.pdbx_strand_id
1 'polypeptide(L)'
;MAISVFDLFSIGIGPSSSHTVGPMRAARMFARRLRNEGLLAPVTSIRAELYGSLGATGHGHGTPKAVLLGLEGASPRTVDVEGADERVEQIKSSGRINLLGEHEIDFSFDDDLILHRRKALPYHANGMTIFAYDASGELVLEKTYYSVGGGFVVDEDAVGEDRIKLDDTVLKYPFRTGDELLRLTRETGLSISALMLENERAWRTEEEIREGLLAIWHVMQACVSRGMSREGILPGGLKVRRRAAVSARQMRAEGDPLAHAMEWITLYAMAVNEENAAGGRVVTAPTNGAAGIIPAVLHYYINFVPGADEDGVVRFLLAAGAIGMLFKENASISGAEVGCQGEVGSACSMAAGALAEVLGGSPEQVENAAEIGMEHNLGLTCDPVGGLVQIPCIERNGMASVKAVTAAKMAMRGDGSHKVSLDKVIKTMKETGADMSVKYKETARGGLAVNIIEC
;
A
#
# COMPACT_ATOMS: atom_id res chain seq x y z
N MET A 1 5.90 -9.73 -15.69
CA MET A 1 4.76 -10.49 -15.08
C MET A 1 3.47 -9.78 -15.49
N ALA A 2 2.36 -10.46 -15.74
CA ALA A 2 1.10 -9.75 -15.93
C ALA A 2 0.64 -9.18 -14.57
N ILE A 3 0.47 -7.86 -14.47
CA ILE A 3 0.07 -7.16 -13.24
C ILE A 3 -1.23 -6.43 -13.55
N SER A 4 -2.22 -6.55 -12.67
CA SER A 4 -3.49 -5.84 -12.81
C SER A 4 -3.49 -4.53 -12.01
N VAL A 5 -4.28 -3.55 -12.45
CA VAL A 5 -4.58 -2.31 -11.71
C VAL A 5 -5.15 -2.63 -10.32
N PHE A 6 -5.87 -3.73 -10.19
CA PHE A 6 -6.44 -4.22 -8.93
C PHE A 6 -5.39 -4.79 -7.96
N ASP A 7 -4.18 -5.09 -8.45
CA ASP A 7 -3.04 -5.50 -7.62
C ASP A 7 -2.36 -4.30 -6.96
N LEU A 8 -2.40 -3.14 -7.62
CA LEU A 8 -1.88 -1.88 -7.09
C LEU A 8 -2.88 -1.23 -6.14
N PHE A 9 -4.16 -1.23 -6.51
CA PHE A 9 -5.26 -0.66 -5.74
C PHE A 9 -6.09 -1.73 -5.03
N SER A 10 -5.54 -2.24 -3.92
CA SER A 10 -6.18 -3.27 -3.13
C SER A 10 -6.84 -2.70 -1.87
N ILE A 11 -8.10 -3.05 -1.63
CA ILE A 11 -8.81 -2.71 -0.39
C ILE A 11 -8.24 -3.56 0.74
N GLY A 12 -7.79 -2.90 1.81
CA GLY A 12 -7.10 -3.51 2.94
C GLY A 12 -7.40 -2.84 4.27
N ILE A 13 -6.47 -2.97 5.21
CA ILE A 13 -6.52 -2.37 6.55
C ILE A 13 -5.17 -1.68 6.82
N GLY A 14 -5.19 -0.53 7.47
CA GLY A 14 -3.99 0.15 7.94
C GLY A 14 -3.33 -0.54 9.14
N PRO A 15 -2.13 -0.10 9.56
CA PRO A 15 -1.36 1.01 8.99
C PRO A 15 -0.38 0.61 7.87
N SER A 16 -0.10 -0.68 7.67
CA SER A 16 1.00 -1.10 6.78
C SER A 16 0.64 -2.25 5.85
N SER A 17 1.01 -2.13 4.58
CA SER A 17 0.85 -3.22 3.61
C SER A 17 1.82 -4.36 3.94
N SER A 18 3.09 -4.03 4.24
CA SER A 18 4.15 -4.98 4.56
C SER A 18 3.99 -5.61 5.94
N HIS A 19 3.56 -4.84 6.95
CA HIS A 19 3.54 -5.26 8.36
C HIS A 19 2.14 -5.55 8.92
N THR A 20 1.05 -5.22 8.21
CA THR A 20 -0.32 -5.52 8.64
C THR A 20 -1.04 -6.42 7.64
N VAL A 21 -1.16 -5.97 6.38
CA VAL A 21 -1.88 -6.73 5.33
C VAL A 21 -1.18 -8.05 5.01
N GLY A 22 0.14 -8.02 4.80
CA GLY A 22 0.95 -9.21 4.52
C GLY A 22 0.84 -10.28 5.63
N PRO A 23 1.19 -9.97 6.89
CA PRO A 23 1.09 -10.92 7.99
C PRO A 23 -0.32 -11.48 8.20
N MET A 24 -1.38 -10.69 8.04
CA MET A 24 -2.76 -11.19 8.09
C MET A 24 -3.05 -12.18 6.96
N ARG A 25 -2.61 -11.90 5.73
CA ARG A 25 -2.74 -12.83 4.59
C ARG A 25 -1.96 -14.12 4.85
N ALA A 26 -0.72 -14.02 5.31
CA ALA A 26 0.14 -15.17 5.61
C ALA A 26 -0.47 -16.07 6.69
N ALA A 27 -0.94 -15.50 7.79
CA ALA A 27 -1.63 -16.23 8.85
C ALA A 27 -2.91 -16.92 8.36
N ARG A 28 -3.71 -16.22 7.53
CA ARG A 28 -4.89 -16.81 6.88
C ARG A 28 -4.54 -17.94 5.93
N MET A 29 -3.46 -17.79 5.16
CA MET A 29 -2.96 -18.83 4.25
C MET A 29 -2.54 -20.07 5.02
N PHE A 30 -1.82 -19.90 6.13
CA PHE A 30 -1.42 -20.99 7.01
C PHE A 30 -2.62 -21.75 7.57
N ALA A 31 -3.58 -21.05 8.17
CA ALA A 31 -4.77 -21.67 8.74
C ALA A 31 -5.61 -22.40 7.68
N ARG A 32 -5.74 -21.83 6.47
CA ARG A 32 -6.39 -22.49 5.33
C ARG A 32 -5.63 -23.72 4.85
N ARG A 33 -4.30 -23.71 4.89
CA ARG A 33 -3.47 -24.85 4.52
C ARG A 33 -3.71 -26.02 5.47
N LEU A 34 -3.71 -25.77 6.78
CA LEU A 34 -4.08 -26.78 7.79
C LEU A 34 -5.43 -27.42 7.48
N ARG A 35 -6.45 -26.62 7.20
CA ARG A 35 -7.79 -27.12 6.85
C ARG A 35 -7.79 -27.92 5.55
N ASN A 36 -7.21 -27.38 4.49
CA ASN A 36 -7.24 -27.99 3.15
C ASN A 36 -6.43 -29.29 3.08
N GLU A 37 -5.39 -29.44 3.91
CA GLU A 37 -4.59 -30.67 4.02
C GLU A 37 -5.18 -31.66 5.05
N GLY A 38 -6.33 -31.35 5.68
CA GLY A 38 -6.96 -32.21 6.68
C GLY A 38 -6.21 -32.26 8.02
N LEU A 39 -5.30 -31.31 8.25
CA LEU A 39 -4.44 -31.21 9.43
C LEU A 39 -5.01 -30.33 10.54
N LEU A 40 -6.16 -29.68 10.34
CA LEU A 40 -6.72 -28.74 11.32
C LEU A 40 -7.17 -29.42 12.63
N ALA A 41 -7.87 -30.55 12.53
CA ALA A 41 -8.43 -31.25 13.68
C ALA A 41 -7.41 -31.70 14.76
N PRO A 42 -6.22 -32.24 14.42
CA PRO A 42 -5.23 -32.63 15.43
C PRO A 42 -4.50 -31.45 16.10
N VAL A 43 -4.59 -30.23 15.58
CA VAL A 43 -3.85 -29.08 16.13
C VAL A 43 -4.42 -28.65 17.46
N THR A 44 -3.56 -28.47 18.46
CA THR A 44 -3.95 -27.99 19.81
C THR A 44 -3.24 -26.70 20.22
N SER A 45 -2.17 -26.31 19.52
CA SER A 45 -1.51 -25.02 19.72
C SER A 45 -0.84 -24.53 18.43
N ILE A 46 -0.65 -23.21 18.33
CA ILE A 46 0.07 -22.55 17.23
C ILE A 46 1.09 -21.61 17.83
N ARG A 47 2.29 -21.52 17.23
CA ARG A 47 3.29 -20.50 17.50
C ARG A 47 3.59 -19.70 16.24
N ALA A 48 3.62 -18.37 16.34
CA ALA A 48 3.99 -17.47 15.26
C ALA A 48 5.24 -16.65 15.66
N GLU A 49 6.29 -16.74 14.85
CA GLU A 49 7.55 -16.03 15.06
C GLU A 49 7.78 -15.01 13.94
N LEU A 50 8.06 -13.75 14.31
CA LEU A 50 8.27 -12.63 13.40
C LEU A 50 9.73 -12.17 13.42
N TYR A 51 10.33 -12.02 12.25
CA TYR A 51 11.77 -11.76 12.09
C TYR A 51 12.04 -10.44 11.35
N GLY A 52 13.29 -9.97 11.46
CA GLY A 52 13.78 -8.80 10.75
C GLY A 52 12.97 -7.54 11.05
N SER A 53 12.50 -6.84 10.01
CA SER A 53 11.68 -5.63 10.18
C SER A 53 10.35 -5.93 10.86
N LEU A 54 9.70 -7.06 10.51
CA LEU A 54 8.44 -7.48 11.15
C LEU A 54 8.61 -7.64 12.66
N GLY A 55 9.72 -8.24 13.09
CA GLY A 55 10.03 -8.37 14.52
C GLY A 55 10.43 -7.05 15.18
N ALA A 56 11.06 -6.12 14.46
CA ALA A 56 11.55 -4.86 15.01
C ALA A 56 10.46 -3.80 15.18
N THR A 57 9.61 -3.61 14.17
CA THR A 57 8.59 -2.53 14.13
C THR A 57 7.16 -3.05 14.25
N GLY A 58 6.95 -4.38 14.25
CA GLY A 58 5.62 -4.99 14.14
C GLY A 58 4.61 -4.56 15.21
N HIS A 59 5.06 -4.22 16.42
CA HIS A 59 4.17 -3.69 17.46
C HIS A 59 3.50 -2.37 17.02
N GLY A 60 4.29 -1.42 16.50
CA GLY A 60 3.79 -0.14 16.00
C GLY A 60 2.91 -0.27 14.75
N HIS A 61 3.07 -1.35 13.98
CA HIS A 61 2.25 -1.64 12.81
C HIS A 61 1.03 -2.52 13.10
N GLY A 62 0.79 -2.89 14.35
CA GLY A 62 -0.31 -3.81 14.70
C GLY A 62 -0.15 -5.21 14.09
N THR A 63 1.08 -5.65 13.83
CA THR A 63 1.36 -6.97 13.26
C THR A 63 0.82 -8.11 14.13
N PRO A 64 0.97 -8.11 15.47
CA PRO A 64 0.35 -9.13 16.32
C PRO A 64 -1.16 -9.24 16.09
N LYS A 65 -1.88 -8.12 16.14
CA LYS A 65 -3.31 -8.05 15.83
C LYS A 65 -3.63 -8.66 14.46
N ALA A 66 -2.84 -8.31 13.44
CA ALA A 66 -3.03 -8.79 12.09
C ALA A 66 -2.87 -10.32 11.98
N VAL A 67 -1.87 -10.90 12.65
CA VAL A 67 -1.63 -12.35 12.69
C VAL A 67 -2.80 -13.07 13.34
N LEU A 68 -3.25 -12.62 14.52
CA LEU A 68 -4.38 -13.24 15.23
C LEU A 68 -5.66 -13.25 14.39
N LEU A 69 -6.06 -12.10 13.86
CA LEU A 69 -7.25 -11.99 13.02
C LEU A 69 -7.13 -12.84 11.75
N GLY A 70 -5.91 -12.93 11.18
CA GLY A 70 -5.63 -13.79 10.03
C GLY A 70 -5.80 -15.28 10.35
N LEU A 71 -5.30 -15.74 11.51
CA LEU A 71 -5.47 -17.13 11.99
C LEU A 71 -6.95 -17.48 12.20
N GLU A 72 -7.77 -16.53 12.69
CA GLU A 72 -9.23 -16.69 12.77
C GLU A 72 -9.95 -16.62 11.42
N GLY A 73 -9.22 -16.45 10.31
CA GLY A 73 -9.75 -16.51 8.96
C GLY A 73 -10.17 -15.16 8.37
N ALA A 74 -9.99 -14.06 9.10
CA ALA A 74 -10.28 -12.72 8.60
C ALA A 74 -9.38 -12.37 7.40
N SER A 75 -9.89 -11.48 6.54
CA SER A 75 -9.16 -10.99 5.37
C SER A 75 -8.98 -9.50 5.44
N PRO A 76 -7.82 -8.96 5.01
CA PRO A 76 -7.60 -7.52 5.00
C PRO A 76 -8.68 -6.74 4.27
N ARG A 77 -9.30 -7.32 3.23
CA ARG A 77 -10.36 -6.68 2.45
C ARG A 77 -11.68 -6.50 3.23
N THR A 78 -12.00 -7.44 4.12
CA THR A 78 -13.36 -7.59 4.69
C THR A 78 -13.39 -7.62 6.21
N VAL A 79 -12.24 -7.65 6.88
CA VAL A 79 -12.13 -7.67 8.35
C VAL A 79 -12.90 -6.51 8.97
N ASP A 80 -13.67 -6.76 10.03
CA ASP A 80 -14.28 -5.68 10.79
C ASP A 80 -13.17 -4.87 11.49
N VAL A 81 -12.98 -3.63 11.05
CA VAL A 81 -11.92 -2.75 11.56
C VAL A 81 -12.30 -2.11 12.89
N GLU A 82 -13.59 -2.01 13.22
CA GLU A 82 -14.07 -1.37 14.45
C GLU A 82 -14.02 -2.36 15.63
N GLY A 83 -14.45 -3.62 15.41
CA GLY A 83 -14.38 -4.69 16.42
C GLY A 83 -13.02 -5.38 16.56
N ALA A 84 -12.05 -5.06 15.68
CA ALA A 84 -10.76 -5.75 15.62
C ALA A 84 -9.99 -5.74 16.94
N ASP A 85 -9.93 -4.58 17.61
CA ASP A 85 -9.18 -4.42 18.86
C ASP A 85 -9.86 -5.16 20.01
N GLU A 86 -11.20 -5.11 20.09
CA GLU A 86 -11.97 -5.86 21.09
C GLU A 86 -11.76 -7.37 20.91
N ARG A 87 -11.76 -7.87 19.67
CA ARG A 87 -11.53 -9.30 19.40
C ARG A 87 -10.13 -9.74 19.84
N VAL A 88 -9.11 -8.93 19.61
CA VAL A 88 -7.75 -9.23 20.07
C VAL A 88 -7.68 -9.31 21.60
N GLU A 89 -8.36 -8.41 22.32
CA GLU A 89 -8.41 -8.47 23.79
C GLU A 89 -9.18 -9.70 24.32
N GLN A 90 -10.21 -10.16 23.59
CA GLN A 90 -10.89 -11.42 23.92
C GLN A 90 -9.96 -12.63 23.76
N ILE A 91 -9.16 -12.70 22.69
CA ILE A 91 -8.17 -13.78 22.48
C ILE A 91 -7.15 -13.77 23.64
N LYS A 92 -6.60 -12.61 23.97
CA LYS A 92 -5.62 -12.47 25.06
C LYS A 92 -6.18 -12.88 26.43
N SER A 93 -7.39 -12.42 26.76
CA SER A 93 -7.99 -12.67 28.07
C SER A 93 -8.50 -14.10 28.25
N SER A 94 -8.94 -14.74 27.16
CA SER A 94 -9.38 -16.14 27.20
C SER A 94 -8.23 -17.14 27.11
N GLY A 95 -7.10 -16.75 26.52
CA GLY A 95 -5.99 -17.68 26.22
C GLY A 95 -6.37 -18.69 25.12
N ARG A 96 -7.33 -18.33 24.25
CA ARG A 96 -7.91 -19.21 23.23
C ARG A 96 -8.02 -18.47 21.91
N ILE A 97 -7.81 -19.18 20.80
CA ILE A 97 -8.01 -18.67 19.45
C ILE A 97 -8.82 -19.66 18.62
N ASN A 98 -9.76 -19.16 17.80
CA ASN A 98 -10.62 -20.00 16.98
C ASN A 98 -10.16 -20.00 15.53
N LEU A 99 -9.35 -20.99 15.14
CA LEU A 99 -8.76 -21.08 13.81
C LEU A 99 -9.85 -21.16 12.73
N LEU A 100 -9.80 -20.22 11.79
CA LEU A 100 -10.82 -20.02 10.75
C LEU A 100 -12.26 -19.82 11.26
N GLY A 101 -12.45 -19.61 12.56
CA GLY A 101 -13.77 -19.65 13.19
C GLY A 101 -14.33 -21.08 13.36
N GLU A 102 -13.55 -22.11 13.07
CA GLU A 102 -13.97 -23.52 12.99
C GLU A 102 -13.40 -24.40 14.12
N HIS A 103 -12.17 -24.13 14.59
CA HIS A 103 -11.44 -24.99 15.53
C HIS A 103 -10.75 -24.18 16.63
N GLU A 104 -11.24 -24.28 17.87
CA GLU A 104 -10.68 -23.57 19.03
C GLU A 104 -9.49 -24.31 19.63
N ILE A 105 -8.39 -23.59 19.85
CA ILE A 105 -7.15 -24.10 20.44
C ILE A 105 -6.65 -23.19 21.56
N ASP A 106 -5.75 -23.72 22.39
CA ASP A 106 -5.02 -22.93 23.38
C ASP A 106 -4.03 -21.98 22.67
N PHE A 107 -3.94 -20.75 23.18
CA PHE A 107 -3.04 -19.73 22.64
C PHE A 107 -2.64 -18.69 23.70
N SER A 108 -1.36 -18.67 24.06
CA SER A 108 -0.75 -17.65 24.90
C SER A 108 -0.23 -16.52 24.04
N PHE A 109 -0.81 -15.31 24.17
CA PHE A 109 -0.36 -14.15 23.38
C PHE A 109 1.12 -13.83 23.56
N ASP A 110 1.65 -14.00 24.79
CA ASP A 110 3.03 -13.64 25.11
C ASP A 110 4.03 -14.74 24.74
N ASP A 111 3.64 -16.01 24.83
CA ASP A 111 4.55 -17.14 24.57
C ASP A 111 4.48 -17.66 23.13
N ASP A 112 3.30 -17.57 22.51
CA ASP A 112 3.05 -18.12 21.18
C ASP A 112 3.18 -17.09 20.06
N LEU A 113 3.30 -15.79 20.36
CA LEU A 113 3.52 -14.73 19.37
C LEU A 113 4.81 -13.96 19.65
N ILE A 114 5.89 -14.36 18.98
CA ILE A 114 7.25 -13.93 19.31
C ILE A 114 7.78 -12.93 18.27
N LEU A 115 8.21 -11.74 18.72
CA LEU A 115 8.84 -10.73 17.87
C LEU A 115 10.36 -10.73 18.06
N HIS A 116 11.08 -11.31 17.10
CA HIS A 116 12.54 -11.33 17.11
C HIS A 116 13.11 -10.02 16.54
N ARG A 117 13.41 -9.06 17.43
CA ARG A 117 13.97 -7.75 17.04
C ARG A 117 15.37 -7.80 16.41
N ARG A 118 16.10 -8.90 16.56
CA ARG A 118 17.52 -9.02 16.16
C ARG A 118 17.83 -10.23 15.28
N LYS A 119 16.88 -11.13 15.07
CA LYS A 119 17.04 -12.27 14.15
C LYS A 119 16.43 -11.89 12.82
N ALA A 120 17.04 -12.34 11.73
CA ALA A 120 16.54 -12.15 10.38
C ALA A 120 16.52 -13.50 9.66
N LEU A 121 15.59 -13.63 8.72
CA LEU A 121 15.54 -14.76 7.79
C LEU A 121 16.34 -14.39 6.52
N PRO A 122 16.89 -15.39 5.80
CA PRO A 122 17.88 -15.15 4.75
C PRO A 122 17.32 -14.48 3.48
N TYR A 123 16.06 -14.72 3.14
CA TYR A 123 15.50 -14.26 1.87
C TYR A 123 15.05 -12.79 1.86
N HIS A 124 14.26 -12.37 2.85
CA HIS A 124 13.70 -11.02 2.90
C HIS A 124 13.59 -10.52 4.34
N ALA A 125 13.72 -9.20 4.52
CA ALA A 125 13.71 -8.55 5.84
C ALA A 125 12.38 -8.71 6.60
N ASN A 126 11.28 -8.94 5.89
CA ASN A 126 9.95 -9.12 6.45
C ASN A 126 9.54 -10.58 6.41
N GLY A 127 10.10 -11.40 7.31
CA GLY A 127 9.83 -12.83 7.38
C GLY A 127 9.04 -13.24 8.62
N MET A 128 8.20 -14.25 8.49
CA MET A 128 7.39 -14.82 9.57
C MET A 128 7.30 -16.33 9.41
N THR A 129 7.49 -17.08 10.49
CA THR A 129 7.31 -18.54 10.51
C THR A 129 6.18 -18.90 11.46
N ILE A 130 5.26 -19.74 11.00
CA ILE A 130 4.14 -20.24 11.81
C ILE A 130 4.28 -21.76 11.95
N PHE A 131 4.12 -22.22 13.19
CA PHE A 131 4.19 -23.61 13.61
C PHE A 131 2.84 -24.02 14.18
N ALA A 132 2.38 -25.24 13.86
CA ALA A 132 1.23 -25.87 14.48
C ALA A 132 1.65 -27.18 15.13
N TYR A 133 1.15 -27.44 16.34
CA TYR A 133 1.48 -28.62 17.13
C TYR A 133 0.22 -29.40 17.51
N ASP A 134 0.37 -30.71 17.69
CA ASP A 134 -0.69 -31.57 18.20
C ASP A 134 -0.68 -31.70 19.74
N ALA A 135 -1.61 -32.48 20.27
CA ALA A 135 -1.77 -32.70 21.71
C ALA A 135 -0.55 -33.34 22.41
N SER A 136 0.34 -33.99 21.64
CA SER A 136 1.59 -34.57 22.15
C SER A 136 2.76 -33.59 22.12
N GLY A 137 2.57 -32.41 21.51
CA GLY A 137 3.60 -31.41 21.28
C GLY A 137 4.42 -31.65 20.01
N GLU A 138 4.01 -32.60 19.16
CA GLU A 138 4.68 -32.90 17.90
C GLU A 138 4.29 -31.87 16.83
N LEU A 139 5.24 -31.55 15.95
CA LEU A 139 5.05 -30.57 14.88
C LEU A 139 4.15 -31.15 13.78
N VAL A 140 3.01 -30.51 13.55
CA VAL A 140 2.05 -30.86 12.49
C VAL A 140 2.39 -30.16 11.19
N LEU A 141 2.68 -28.86 11.26
CA LEU A 141 3.00 -28.04 10.10
C LEU A 141 3.91 -26.87 10.50
N GLU A 142 4.91 -26.61 9.67
CA GLU A 142 5.77 -25.43 9.73
C GLU A 142 5.79 -24.76 8.36
N LYS A 143 5.56 -23.44 8.33
CA LYS A 143 5.71 -22.64 7.12
C LYS A 143 6.28 -21.27 7.39
N THR A 144 7.18 -20.87 6.50
CA THR A 144 7.78 -19.53 6.45
C THR A 144 7.15 -18.72 5.32
N TYR A 145 6.81 -17.48 5.63
CA TYR A 145 6.23 -16.51 4.72
C TYR A 145 7.04 -15.22 4.71
N TYR A 146 7.14 -14.59 3.54
CA TYR A 146 7.77 -13.28 3.38
C TYR A 146 6.79 -12.27 2.83
N SER A 147 6.73 -11.10 3.48
CA SER A 147 5.92 -9.96 3.04
C SER A 147 6.77 -9.00 2.20
N VAL A 148 6.68 -9.13 0.87
CA VAL A 148 7.61 -8.53 -0.10
C VAL A 148 7.19 -7.14 -0.62
N GLY A 149 6.21 -6.50 0.02
CA GLY A 149 5.71 -5.16 -0.35
C GLY A 149 4.34 -5.20 -1.03
N GLY A 150 3.62 -4.08 -1.00
CA GLY A 150 2.24 -3.98 -1.54
C GLY A 150 1.20 -4.92 -0.89
N GLY A 151 1.55 -5.61 0.20
CA GLY A 151 0.71 -6.63 0.83
C GLY A 151 0.81 -8.02 0.19
N PHE A 152 1.73 -8.22 -0.76
CA PHE A 152 2.03 -9.53 -1.34
C PHE A 152 2.81 -10.40 -0.34
N VAL A 153 2.45 -11.69 -0.32
CA VAL A 153 3.08 -12.70 0.53
C VAL A 153 3.57 -13.83 -0.35
N VAL A 154 4.81 -14.25 -0.13
CA VAL A 154 5.38 -15.45 -0.76
C VAL A 154 5.68 -16.50 0.32
N ASP A 155 5.38 -17.75 0.03
CA ASP A 155 5.79 -18.91 0.83
C ASP A 155 7.25 -19.24 0.50
N GLU A 156 8.08 -19.59 1.49
CA GLU A 156 9.47 -19.99 1.27
C GLU A 156 9.60 -21.16 0.28
N ASP A 157 8.61 -22.07 0.24
CA ASP A 157 8.57 -23.15 -0.75
C ASP A 157 8.43 -22.66 -2.21
N ALA A 158 7.99 -21.41 -2.40
CA ALA A 158 7.83 -20.74 -3.69
C ALA A 158 9.01 -19.80 -4.02
N VAL A 159 10.00 -19.70 -3.14
CA VAL A 159 11.19 -18.86 -3.32
C VAL A 159 12.30 -19.64 -4.04
N GLY A 160 12.61 -19.23 -5.27
CA GLY A 160 13.64 -19.81 -6.13
C GLY A 160 13.38 -19.47 -7.61
N GLU A 161 14.42 -19.47 -8.46
CA GLU A 161 14.32 -19.10 -9.90
C GLU A 161 13.25 -19.91 -10.68
N ASP A 162 12.83 -21.07 -10.16
CA ASP A 162 11.95 -22.02 -10.84
C ASP A 162 10.50 -22.12 -10.31
N ARG A 163 10.07 -21.33 -9.30
CA ARG A 163 8.78 -21.60 -8.62
C ARG A 163 7.84 -20.44 -8.32
N ILE A 164 8.21 -19.20 -8.63
CA ILE A 164 7.18 -18.17 -8.79
C ILE A 164 6.41 -18.56 -10.06
N LYS A 165 5.19 -19.07 -9.92
CA LYS A 165 4.24 -19.11 -11.05
C LYS A 165 3.99 -17.65 -11.43
N LEU A 166 4.85 -17.14 -12.31
CA LEU A 166 4.62 -15.91 -13.03
C LEU A 166 3.25 -16.05 -13.67
N ASP A 167 2.36 -15.08 -13.41
CA ASP A 167 1.11 -15.00 -14.15
C ASP A 167 1.45 -14.98 -15.64
N ASP A 168 1.11 -16.07 -16.33
CA ASP A 168 1.35 -16.32 -17.75
C ASP A 168 0.21 -15.77 -18.62
N THR A 169 -0.71 -15.01 -18.01
CA THR A 169 -1.74 -14.27 -18.73
C THR A 169 -1.11 -13.42 -19.82
N VAL A 170 -1.51 -13.69 -21.06
CA VAL A 170 -1.03 -12.97 -22.23
C VAL A 170 -1.84 -11.68 -22.38
N LEU A 171 -1.18 -10.54 -22.14
CA LEU A 171 -1.78 -9.22 -22.34
C LEU A 171 -1.82 -8.85 -23.83
N LYS A 172 -2.84 -8.08 -24.21
CA LYS A 172 -3.02 -7.62 -25.59
C LYS A 172 -1.95 -6.62 -26.02
N TYR A 173 -1.57 -5.72 -25.12
CA TYR A 173 -0.58 -4.67 -25.30
C TYR A 173 0.42 -4.69 -24.15
N PRO A 174 1.28 -5.71 -24.04
CA PRO A 174 2.25 -5.80 -22.96
C PRO A 174 3.30 -4.69 -23.10
N PHE A 175 3.63 -4.02 -21.99
CA PHE A 175 4.72 -3.06 -21.91
C PHE A 175 5.50 -3.27 -20.62
N ARG A 176 6.79 -2.96 -20.67
CA ARG A 176 7.71 -3.02 -19.53
C ARG A 176 8.35 -1.67 -19.25
N THR A 177 8.48 -0.79 -20.24
CA THR A 177 9.10 0.53 -20.08
C THR A 177 8.17 1.65 -20.54
N GLY A 178 8.46 2.90 -20.10
CA GLY A 178 7.78 4.09 -20.57
C GLY A 178 7.90 4.26 -22.09
N ASP A 179 9.10 4.02 -22.64
CA ASP A 179 9.33 4.04 -24.09
C ASP A 179 8.43 3.04 -24.86
N GLU A 180 8.25 1.83 -24.32
CA GLU A 180 7.36 0.81 -24.90
C GLU A 180 5.89 1.22 -24.80
N LEU A 181 5.48 1.75 -23.65
CA LEU A 181 4.12 2.26 -23.43
C LEU A 181 3.79 3.37 -24.43
N LEU A 182 4.67 4.38 -24.57
CA LEU A 182 4.48 5.45 -25.54
C LEU A 182 4.49 4.94 -26.98
N ARG A 183 5.37 3.99 -27.33
CA ARG A 183 5.37 3.38 -28.66
C ARG A 183 4.01 2.75 -28.98
N LEU A 184 3.43 1.99 -28.04
CA LEU A 184 2.12 1.38 -28.19
C LEU A 184 1.01 2.42 -28.36
N THR A 185 1.05 3.54 -27.63
CA THR A 185 0.05 4.63 -27.81
C THR A 185 0.11 5.22 -29.22
N ARG A 186 1.31 5.39 -29.79
CA ARG A 186 1.48 5.87 -31.17
C ARG A 186 1.04 4.86 -32.21
N GLU A 187 1.33 3.58 -32.01
CA GLU A 187 0.98 2.50 -32.95
C GLU A 187 -0.53 2.23 -32.98
N THR A 188 -1.21 2.35 -31.83
CA THR A 188 -2.64 2.03 -31.69
C THR A 188 -3.56 3.25 -31.78
N GLY A 189 -3.02 4.46 -31.52
CA GLY A 189 -3.82 5.68 -31.35
C GLY A 189 -4.61 5.74 -30.04
N LEU A 190 -4.41 4.77 -29.13
CA LEU A 190 -5.07 4.72 -27.84
C LEU A 190 -4.34 5.58 -26.80
N SER A 191 -5.08 6.14 -25.85
CA SER A 191 -4.51 6.75 -24.65
C SER A 191 -3.92 5.69 -23.72
N ILE A 192 -3.16 6.11 -22.70
CA ILE A 192 -2.55 5.20 -21.73
C ILE A 192 -3.64 4.43 -20.95
N SER A 193 -4.70 5.13 -20.51
CA SER A 193 -5.84 4.50 -19.83
C SER A 193 -6.59 3.50 -20.73
N ALA A 194 -6.74 3.79 -22.03
CA ALA A 194 -7.39 2.89 -22.96
C ALA A 194 -6.55 1.63 -23.26
N LEU A 195 -5.22 1.76 -23.40
CA LEU A 195 -4.32 0.60 -23.48
C LEU A 195 -4.42 -0.27 -22.23
N MET A 196 -4.46 0.36 -21.05
CA MET A 196 -4.63 -0.36 -19.79
C MET A 196 -5.97 -1.07 -19.69
N LEU A 197 -7.06 -0.44 -20.15
CA LEU A 197 -8.36 -1.09 -20.23
C LEU A 197 -8.30 -2.36 -21.08
N GLU A 198 -7.68 -2.27 -22.26
CA GLU A 198 -7.52 -3.40 -23.17
C GLU A 198 -6.65 -4.54 -22.58
N ASN A 199 -5.69 -4.21 -21.74
CA ASN A 199 -4.91 -5.20 -20.99
C ASN A 199 -5.71 -5.84 -19.85
N GLU A 200 -6.48 -5.05 -19.09
CA GLU A 200 -7.32 -5.57 -18.00
C GLU A 200 -8.40 -6.55 -18.49
N ARG A 201 -8.82 -6.42 -19.76
CA ARG A 201 -9.75 -7.33 -20.42
C ARG A 201 -9.24 -8.78 -20.53
N ALA A 202 -7.96 -9.02 -20.25
CA ALA A 202 -7.41 -10.36 -20.14
C ALA A 202 -7.97 -11.14 -18.93
N TRP A 203 -8.41 -10.46 -17.87
CA TRP A 203 -8.92 -11.09 -16.65
C TRP A 203 -10.41 -10.86 -16.39
N ARG A 204 -10.97 -9.75 -16.89
CA ARG A 204 -12.32 -9.27 -16.53
C ARG A 204 -13.02 -8.64 -17.72
N THR A 205 -14.34 -8.57 -17.68
CA THR A 205 -15.13 -7.75 -18.63
C THR A 205 -14.92 -6.26 -18.37
N GLU A 206 -15.22 -5.42 -19.37
CA GLU A 206 -15.11 -3.96 -19.25
C GLU A 206 -16.03 -3.42 -18.13
N GLU A 207 -17.22 -3.99 -18.01
CA GLU A 207 -18.19 -3.69 -16.96
C GLU A 207 -17.63 -4.02 -15.57
N GLU A 208 -17.06 -5.22 -15.39
CA GLU A 208 -16.44 -5.63 -14.11
C GLU A 208 -15.23 -4.75 -13.76
N ILE A 209 -14.45 -4.32 -14.76
CA ILE A 209 -13.33 -3.40 -14.56
C ILE A 209 -13.85 -2.05 -14.05
N ARG A 210 -14.86 -1.50 -14.74
CA ARG A 210 -15.49 -0.23 -14.35
C ARG A 210 -16.05 -0.31 -12.93
N GLU A 211 -16.89 -1.31 -12.64
CA GLU A 211 -17.50 -1.49 -11.33
C GLU A 211 -16.45 -1.66 -10.22
N GLY A 212 -15.40 -2.44 -10.49
CA GLY A 212 -14.31 -2.65 -9.55
C GLY A 212 -13.55 -1.36 -9.23
N LEU A 213 -13.23 -0.55 -10.25
CA LEU A 213 -12.51 0.71 -10.09
C LEU A 213 -13.37 1.75 -9.37
N LEU A 214 -14.66 1.83 -9.69
CA LEU A 214 -15.59 2.69 -8.94
C LEU A 214 -15.75 2.20 -7.50
N ALA A 215 -15.80 0.90 -7.23
CA ALA A 215 -15.82 0.38 -5.86
C ALA A 215 -14.57 0.78 -5.06
N ILE A 216 -13.39 0.76 -5.68
CA ILE A 216 -12.15 1.29 -5.09
C ILE A 216 -12.31 2.77 -4.75
N TRP A 217 -12.82 3.57 -5.70
CA TRP A 217 -13.05 4.99 -5.49
C TRP A 217 -14.02 5.28 -4.34
N HIS A 218 -15.14 4.54 -4.25
CA HIS A 218 -16.07 4.68 -3.13
C HIS A 218 -15.42 4.39 -1.76
N VAL A 219 -14.54 3.38 -1.68
CA VAL A 219 -13.80 3.09 -0.44
C VAL A 219 -12.82 4.21 -0.10
N MET A 220 -12.15 4.77 -1.11
CA MET A 220 -11.28 5.94 -0.96
C MET A 220 -12.05 7.16 -0.43
N GLN A 221 -13.21 7.49 -1.01
CA GLN A 221 -14.06 8.58 -0.54
C GLN A 221 -14.54 8.36 0.90
N ALA A 222 -14.95 7.13 1.23
CA ALA A 222 -15.37 6.77 2.58
C ALA A 222 -14.21 6.92 3.58
N CYS A 223 -12.98 6.60 3.17
CA CYS A 223 -11.78 6.81 3.99
C CYS A 223 -11.53 8.29 4.28
N VAL A 224 -11.57 9.15 3.24
CA VAL A 224 -11.44 10.61 3.39
C VAL A 224 -12.54 11.15 4.32
N SER A 225 -13.80 10.74 4.11
CA SER A 225 -14.93 11.16 4.94
C SER A 225 -14.75 10.80 6.42
N ARG A 226 -14.34 9.55 6.71
CA ARG A 226 -14.03 9.12 8.09
C ARG A 226 -12.89 9.94 8.69
N GLY A 227 -11.78 10.13 7.97
CA GLY A 227 -10.65 10.91 8.47
C GLY A 227 -11.00 12.37 8.75
N MET A 228 -11.89 12.97 7.95
CA MET A 228 -12.39 14.34 8.14
C MET A 228 -13.48 14.47 9.23
N SER A 229 -13.88 13.38 9.86
CA SER A 229 -14.90 13.37 10.93
C SER A 229 -14.37 12.87 12.27
N ARG A 230 -13.36 11.99 12.25
CA ARG A 230 -12.78 11.39 13.45
C ARG A 230 -11.74 12.28 14.10
N GLU A 231 -11.97 12.57 15.37
CA GLU A 231 -10.99 13.21 16.25
C GLU A 231 -10.29 12.19 17.13
N GLY A 232 -9.21 12.60 17.79
CA GLY A 232 -8.50 11.77 18.76
C GLY A 232 -6.99 11.83 18.60
N ILE A 233 -6.33 10.90 19.28
CA ILE A 233 -4.88 10.72 19.28
C ILE A 233 -4.59 9.41 18.54
N LEU A 234 -3.61 9.43 17.63
CA LEU A 234 -3.18 8.24 16.91
C LEU A 234 -2.50 7.23 17.87
N PRO A 235 -2.68 5.91 17.66
CA PRO A 235 -2.03 4.89 18.47
C PRO A 235 -0.51 4.86 18.27
N GLY A 236 0.22 4.06 19.04
CA GLY A 236 1.68 3.87 18.84
C GLY A 236 2.60 4.73 19.72
N GLY A 237 2.05 5.54 20.64
CA GLY A 237 2.84 6.16 21.71
C GLY A 237 3.30 7.60 21.45
N LEU A 238 3.42 8.04 20.19
CA LEU A 238 3.88 9.39 19.81
C LEU A 238 2.89 10.53 20.15
N LYS A 239 1.71 10.19 20.67
CA LYS A 239 0.62 11.14 21.03
C LYS A 239 0.26 12.13 19.91
N VAL A 240 0.41 11.73 18.64
CA VAL A 240 0.08 12.57 17.48
C VAL A 240 -1.43 12.78 17.41
N ARG A 241 -1.87 14.03 17.48
CA ARG A 241 -3.29 14.39 17.35
C ARG A 241 -3.74 14.30 15.89
N ARG A 242 -4.93 13.74 15.66
CA ARG A 242 -5.63 13.85 14.38
C ARG A 242 -5.99 15.31 14.09
N ARG A 243 -5.61 15.81 12.93
CA ARG A 243 -5.78 17.21 12.49
C ARG A 243 -6.88 17.34 11.45
N ALA A 244 -7.13 16.30 10.64
CA ALA A 244 -8.01 16.40 9.49
C ALA A 244 -9.44 16.83 9.85
N ALA A 245 -10.04 16.28 10.91
CA ALA A 245 -11.41 16.63 11.29
C ALA A 245 -11.58 18.11 11.69
N VAL A 246 -10.62 18.67 12.42
CA VAL A 246 -10.66 20.09 12.84
C VAL A 246 -10.43 21.01 11.63
N SER A 247 -9.40 20.72 10.83
CA SER A 247 -9.08 21.50 9.62
C SER A 247 -10.24 21.47 8.62
N ALA A 248 -10.91 20.33 8.45
CA ALA A 248 -12.08 20.21 7.59
C ALA A 248 -13.25 21.11 8.01
N ARG A 249 -13.46 21.30 9.32
CA ARG A 249 -14.49 22.23 9.81
C ARG A 249 -14.09 23.69 9.58
N GLN A 250 -12.83 24.03 9.81
CA GLN A 250 -12.30 25.38 9.58
C GLN A 250 -12.41 25.77 8.10
N MET A 251 -11.93 24.91 7.20
CA MET A 251 -11.99 25.16 5.76
C MET A 251 -13.43 25.29 5.22
N ARG A 252 -14.38 24.50 5.74
CA ARG A 252 -15.80 24.65 5.37
C ARG A 252 -16.38 25.99 5.83
N ALA A 253 -15.93 26.50 6.98
CA ALA A 253 -16.40 27.77 7.52
C ALA A 253 -15.78 28.98 6.80
N GLU A 254 -14.55 28.86 6.30
CA GLU A 254 -13.88 29.88 5.47
C GLU A 254 -14.60 30.11 4.14
N GLY A 255 -15.26 29.08 3.59
CA GLY A 255 -15.96 29.16 2.30
C GLY A 255 -15.02 29.00 1.11
N ASP A 256 -15.52 29.30 -0.09
CA ASP A 256 -14.78 29.26 -1.37
C ASP A 256 -13.79 28.08 -1.54
N PRO A 257 -14.29 26.84 -1.71
CA PRO A 257 -13.42 25.67 -1.85
C PRO A 257 -12.40 25.76 -2.99
N LEU A 258 -12.69 26.52 -4.05
CA LEU A 258 -11.81 26.64 -5.21
C LEU A 258 -10.57 27.49 -4.88
N ALA A 259 -10.73 28.58 -4.13
CA ALA A 259 -9.61 29.38 -3.64
C ALA A 259 -8.65 28.57 -2.76
N HIS A 260 -9.18 27.55 -2.07
CA HIS A 260 -8.44 26.70 -1.14
C HIS A 260 -8.18 25.28 -1.68
N ALA A 261 -8.14 25.10 -3.01
CA ALA A 261 -8.04 23.77 -3.61
C ALA A 261 -6.79 23.00 -3.16
N MET A 262 -5.65 23.68 -2.96
CA MET A 262 -4.39 23.05 -2.54
C MET A 262 -4.40 22.60 -1.07
N GLU A 263 -5.04 23.39 -0.22
CA GLU A 263 -5.29 23.08 1.18
C GLU A 263 -6.25 21.89 1.29
N TRP A 264 -7.30 21.86 0.45
CA TRP A 264 -8.24 20.73 0.37
C TRP A 264 -7.54 19.44 -0.03
N ILE A 265 -6.66 19.48 -1.04
CA ILE A 265 -5.83 18.34 -1.44
C ILE A 265 -5.01 17.82 -0.26
N THR A 266 -4.31 18.72 0.44
CA THR A 266 -3.47 18.36 1.59
C THR A 266 -4.31 17.72 2.69
N LEU A 267 -5.48 18.30 2.96
CA LEU A 267 -6.44 17.80 3.94
C LEU A 267 -6.97 16.40 3.61
N TYR A 268 -7.33 16.13 2.34
CA TYR A 268 -7.80 14.81 1.92
C TYR A 268 -6.71 13.75 2.12
N ALA A 269 -5.46 14.07 1.76
CA ALA A 269 -4.34 13.17 1.95
C ALA A 269 -4.09 12.89 3.44
N MET A 270 -4.12 13.93 4.28
CA MET A 270 -3.99 13.78 5.73
C MET A 270 -5.12 12.94 6.33
N ALA A 271 -6.37 13.15 5.91
CA ALA A 271 -7.51 12.38 6.39
C ALA A 271 -7.33 10.87 6.15
N VAL A 272 -6.87 10.49 4.95
CA VAL A 272 -6.59 9.08 4.62
C VAL A 272 -5.44 8.53 5.44
N ASN A 273 -4.34 9.27 5.57
CA ASN A 273 -3.17 8.79 6.32
C ASN A 273 -3.40 8.74 7.84
N GLU A 274 -4.27 9.60 8.39
CA GLU A 274 -4.72 9.51 9.78
C GLU A 274 -5.62 8.27 10.01
N GLU A 275 -6.53 7.96 9.07
CA GLU A 275 -7.29 6.70 9.11
C GLU A 275 -6.38 5.48 8.98
N ASN A 276 -5.39 5.54 8.08
CA ASN A 276 -4.40 4.48 7.93
C ASN A 276 -3.65 4.23 9.24
N ALA A 277 -3.07 5.29 9.83
CA ALA A 277 -2.28 5.21 11.05
C ALA A 277 -3.07 4.65 12.24
N ALA A 278 -4.40 4.83 12.25
CA ALA A 278 -5.28 4.30 13.28
C ALA A 278 -5.78 2.87 13.01
N GLY A 279 -5.34 2.21 11.93
CA GLY A 279 -5.76 0.85 11.59
C GLY A 279 -7.12 0.78 10.88
N GLY A 280 -7.58 1.88 10.28
CA GLY A 280 -8.83 1.94 9.54
C GLY A 280 -8.78 1.20 8.19
N ARG A 281 -9.94 1.12 7.55
CA ARG A 281 -10.10 0.63 6.17
C ARG A 281 -9.46 1.61 5.19
N VAL A 282 -8.51 1.12 4.38
CA VAL A 282 -7.75 1.91 3.39
C VAL A 282 -7.60 1.14 2.07
N VAL A 283 -7.22 1.85 1.00
CA VAL A 283 -6.83 1.25 -0.29
C VAL A 283 -5.35 1.51 -0.53
N THR A 284 -4.60 0.48 -0.93
CA THR A 284 -3.19 0.66 -1.30
C THR A 284 -3.07 1.55 -2.55
N ALA A 285 -2.07 2.43 -2.59
CA ALA A 285 -1.88 3.31 -3.74
C ALA A 285 -0.42 3.82 -3.91
N PRO A 286 0.59 2.97 -4.15
CA PRO A 286 0.53 1.50 -4.25
C PRO A 286 0.78 0.79 -2.90
N THR A 287 1.03 1.54 -1.83
CA THR A 287 1.16 1.02 -0.46
C THR A 287 0.24 1.78 0.50
N ASN A 288 0.02 1.25 1.70
CA ASN A 288 -0.74 1.92 2.75
C ASN A 288 -0.09 3.22 3.20
N GLY A 289 1.25 3.27 3.24
CA GLY A 289 2.00 4.47 3.64
C GLY A 289 1.82 5.64 2.68
N ALA A 290 1.54 5.35 1.40
CA ALA A 290 1.29 6.33 0.33
C ALA A 290 -0.20 6.46 -0.05
N ALA A 291 -1.11 5.86 0.75
CA ALA A 291 -2.51 5.71 0.40
C ALA A 291 -3.29 7.03 0.23
N GLY A 292 -2.80 8.15 0.77
CA GLY A 292 -3.50 9.43 0.71
C GLY A 292 -3.38 10.16 -0.62
N ILE A 293 -2.37 9.86 -1.43
CA ILE A 293 -2.02 10.70 -2.60
C ILE A 293 -3.04 10.56 -3.73
N ILE A 294 -3.27 9.34 -4.18
CA ILE A 294 -4.24 9.04 -5.24
C ILE A 294 -5.65 9.56 -4.91
N PRO A 295 -6.25 9.25 -3.74
CA PRO A 295 -7.58 9.76 -3.42
C PRO A 295 -7.62 11.28 -3.26
N ALA A 296 -6.57 11.92 -2.75
CA ALA A 296 -6.52 13.38 -2.64
C ALA A 296 -6.52 14.07 -4.01
N VAL A 297 -5.71 13.57 -4.94
CA VAL A 297 -5.65 14.11 -6.31
C VAL A 297 -6.92 13.77 -7.09
N LEU A 298 -7.52 12.62 -6.85
CA LEU A 298 -8.80 12.24 -7.47
C LEU A 298 -9.97 13.07 -6.94
N HIS A 299 -9.98 13.41 -5.64
CA HIS A 299 -10.89 14.42 -5.11
C HIS A 299 -10.64 15.80 -5.71
N TYR A 300 -9.38 16.15 -6.03
CA TYR A 300 -9.11 17.40 -6.74
C TYR A 300 -9.73 17.42 -8.12
N TYR A 301 -9.59 16.32 -8.87
CA TYR A 301 -10.26 16.15 -10.17
C TYR A 301 -11.77 16.36 -10.04
N ILE A 302 -12.43 15.58 -9.18
CA ILE A 302 -13.90 15.62 -9.02
C ILE A 302 -14.41 16.99 -8.56
N ASN A 303 -13.72 17.66 -7.63
CA ASN A 303 -14.25 18.86 -7.00
C ASN A 303 -13.86 20.16 -7.69
N PHE A 304 -12.77 20.19 -8.46
CA PHE A 304 -12.19 21.44 -8.97
C PHE A 304 -11.88 21.45 -10.47
N VAL A 305 -11.98 20.33 -11.17
CA VAL A 305 -11.81 20.27 -12.63
C VAL A 305 -13.18 20.35 -13.30
N PRO A 306 -13.44 21.34 -14.17
CA PRO A 306 -14.71 21.44 -14.89
C PRO A 306 -14.98 20.21 -15.75
N GLY A 307 -16.19 19.67 -15.68
CA GLY A 307 -16.59 18.49 -16.45
C GLY A 307 -16.07 17.16 -15.91
N ALA A 308 -15.56 17.12 -14.67
CA ALA A 308 -15.15 15.87 -14.04
C ALA A 308 -16.34 14.92 -13.81
N ASP A 309 -16.14 13.65 -14.14
CA ASP A 309 -17.16 12.59 -14.06
C ASP A 309 -16.57 11.22 -13.68
N GLU A 310 -17.43 10.21 -13.54
CA GLU A 310 -17.01 8.84 -13.19
C GLU A 310 -16.20 8.16 -14.31
N ASP A 311 -16.40 8.53 -15.57
CA ASP A 311 -15.59 8.01 -16.68
C ASP A 311 -14.14 8.50 -16.55
N GLY A 312 -13.96 9.75 -16.14
CA GLY A 312 -12.67 10.30 -15.78
C GLY A 312 -12.04 9.61 -14.58
N VAL A 313 -12.83 9.22 -13.56
CA VAL A 313 -12.32 8.42 -12.43
C VAL A 313 -11.74 7.09 -12.91
N VAL A 314 -12.44 6.39 -13.80
CA VAL A 314 -11.97 5.13 -14.38
C VAL A 314 -10.68 5.35 -15.18
N ARG A 315 -10.64 6.37 -16.06
CA ARG A 315 -9.43 6.71 -16.83
C ARG A 315 -8.25 7.08 -15.91
N PHE A 316 -8.51 7.85 -14.85
CA PHE A 316 -7.50 8.23 -13.86
C PHE A 316 -6.87 6.99 -13.22
N LEU A 317 -7.68 6.07 -12.70
CA LEU A 317 -7.17 4.89 -12.00
C LEU A 317 -6.44 3.93 -12.97
N LEU A 318 -6.90 3.80 -14.21
CA LEU A 318 -6.21 3.01 -15.24
C LEU A 318 -4.85 3.63 -15.62
N ALA A 319 -4.79 4.94 -15.86
CA ALA A 319 -3.53 5.63 -16.16
C ALA A 319 -2.54 5.58 -14.98
N ALA A 320 -3.03 5.80 -13.75
CA ALA A 320 -2.24 5.65 -12.53
C ALA A 320 -1.72 4.20 -12.40
N GLY A 321 -2.56 3.21 -12.72
CA GLY A 321 -2.19 1.80 -12.76
C GLY A 321 -1.05 1.52 -13.73
N ALA A 322 -1.14 2.03 -14.97
CA ALA A 322 -0.10 1.88 -15.99
C ALA A 322 1.26 2.37 -15.49
N ILE A 323 1.28 3.58 -14.94
CA ILE A 323 2.50 4.22 -14.40
C ILE A 323 3.03 3.43 -13.20
N GLY A 324 2.15 2.98 -12.29
CA GLY A 324 2.53 2.18 -11.13
C GLY A 324 3.19 0.85 -11.52
N MET A 325 2.76 0.24 -12.61
CA MET A 325 3.36 -1.00 -13.14
C MET A 325 4.80 -0.78 -13.60
N LEU A 326 5.13 0.37 -14.20
CA LEU A 326 6.50 0.70 -14.61
C LEU A 326 7.46 0.72 -13.41
N PHE A 327 7.03 1.27 -12.28
CA PHE A 327 7.82 1.28 -11.04
C PHE A 327 7.99 -0.13 -10.46
N LYS A 328 6.90 -0.90 -10.42
CA LYS A 328 6.89 -2.26 -9.87
C LYS A 328 7.76 -3.22 -10.69
N GLU A 329 7.70 -3.14 -12.02
CA GLU A 329 8.45 -4.04 -12.91
C GLU A 329 9.96 -3.72 -12.94
N ASN A 330 10.33 -2.43 -12.96
CA ASN A 330 11.73 -2.06 -13.22
C ASN A 330 12.55 -1.74 -11.96
N ALA A 331 11.87 -1.42 -10.84
CA ALA A 331 12.52 -1.03 -9.60
C ALA A 331 11.88 -1.76 -8.41
N SER A 332 11.21 -1.04 -7.51
CA SER A 332 10.45 -1.58 -6.39
C SER A 332 9.48 -0.52 -5.87
N ILE A 333 8.38 -0.96 -5.29
CA ILE A 333 7.43 -0.14 -4.52
C ILE A 333 7.57 -0.35 -3.01
N SER A 334 8.62 -1.03 -2.57
CA SER A 334 8.88 -1.37 -1.17
C SER A 334 9.79 -0.35 -0.50
N GLY A 335 9.33 0.22 0.61
CA GLY A 335 10.13 1.11 1.46
C GLY A 335 11.39 0.43 2.02
N ALA A 336 11.33 -0.89 2.24
CA ALA A 336 12.46 -1.71 2.67
C ALA A 336 13.55 -1.87 1.60
N GLU A 337 13.24 -1.68 0.32
CA GLU A 337 14.19 -1.91 -0.78
C GLU A 337 14.73 -0.60 -1.34
N VAL A 338 13.85 0.35 -1.65
CA VAL A 338 14.22 1.61 -2.33
C VAL A 338 13.89 2.88 -1.53
N GLY A 339 13.41 2.75 -0.29
CA GLY A 339 12.99 3.89 0.53
C GLY A 339 11.64 4.47 0.13
N CYS A 340 11.29 5.62 0.71
CA CYS A 340 9.96 6.20 0.56
C CYS A 340 9.73 6.82 -0.83
N GLN A 341 10.79 7.04 -1.61
CA GLN A 341 10.68 7.34 -3.03
C GLN A 341 9.92 6.23 -3.81
N GLY A 342 10.08 4.96 -3.43
CA GLY A 342 9.34 3.86 -4.07
C GLY A 342 7.87 3.77 -3.67
N GLU A 343 7.49 4.41 -2.56
CA GLU A 343 6.11 4.41 -2.04
C GLU A 343 5.40 5.74 -2.35
N VAL A 344 5.83 6.82 -1.68
CA VAL A 344 5.26 8.16 -1.84
C VAL A 344 5.66 8.77 -3.18
N GLY A 345 6.91 8.56 -3.63
CA GLY A 345 7.36 9.07 -4.92
C GLY A 345 6.63 8.40 -6.10
N SER A 346 6.45 7.09 -6.06
CA SER A 346 5.71 6.36 -7.10
C SER A 346 4.24 6.76 -7.11
N ALA A 347 3.60 6.89 -5.94
CA ALA A 347 2.23 7.40 -5.82
C ALA A 347 2.07 8.83 -6.35
N CYS A 348 3.05 9.71 -6.09
CA CYS A 348 3.11 11.07 -6.63
C CYS A 348 3.17 11.05 -8.17
N SER A 349 4.04 10.21 -8.74
CA SER A 349 4.18 10.02 -10.19
C SER A 349 2.90 9.45 -10.82
N MET A 350 2.34 8.40 -10.23
CA MET A 350 1.05 7.81 -10.64
C MET A 350 -0.06 8.85 -10.69
N ALA A 351 -0.21 9.63 -9.61
CA ALA A 351 -1.26 10.65 -9.52
C ALA A 351 -1.03 11.82 -10.49
N ALA A 352 0.23 12.22 -10.73
CA ALA A 352 0.57 13.29 -11.66
C ALA A 352 0.21 12.93 -13.09
N GLY A 353 0.65 11.77 -13.57
CA GLY A 353 0.32 11.31 -14.92
C GLY A 353 -1.17 11.02 -15.10
N ALA A 354 -1.81 10.41 -14.11
CA ALA A 354 -3.25 10.18 -14.14
C ALA A 354 -4.07 11.47 -14.19
N LEU A 355 -3.65 12.51 -13.45
CA LEU A 355 -4.29 13.82 -13.53
C LEU A 355 -4.08 14.46 -14.91
N ALA A 356 -2.88 14.37 -15.49
CA ALA A 356 -2.61 14.87 -16.84
C ALA A 356 -3.50 14.19 -17.90
N GLU A 357 -3.70 12.86 -17.80
CA GLU A 357 -4.58 12.10 -18.69
C GLU A 357 -6.02 12.65 -18.64
N VAL A 358 -6.60 12.82 -17.45
CA VAL A 358 -7.99 13.30 -17.32
C VAL A 358 -8.15 14.80 -17.58
N LEU A 359 -7.05 15.55 -17.64
CA LEU A 359 -7.03 16.93 -18.14
C LEU A 359 -6.90 17.00 -19.68
N GLY A 360 -6.82 15.85 -20.36
CA GLY A 360 -6.74 15.76 -21.82
C GLY A 360 -5.33 15.87 -22.38
N GLY A 361 -4.30 15.54 -21.58
CA GLY A 361 -2.91 15.52 -22.03
C GLY A 361 -2.64 14.43 -23.08
N SER A 362 -1.65 14.64 -23.94
CA SER A 362 -1.12 13.57 -24.79
C SER A 362 -0.39 12.52 -23.95
N PRO A 363 -0.18 11.28 -24.46
CA PRO A 363 0.64 10.28 -23.79
C PRO A 363 2.02 10.81 -23.34
N GLU A 364 2.66 11.64 -24.15
CA GLU A 364 3.94 12.28 -23.82
C GLU A 364 3.81 13.29 -22.66
N GLN A 365 2.72 14.05 -22.58
CA GLN A 365 2.46 14.93 -21.42
C GLN A 365 2.14 14.12 -20.16
N VAL A 366 1.46 12.98 -20.29
CA VAL A 366 1.20 12.05 -19.19
C VAL A 366 2.50 11.48 -18.64
N GLU A 367 3.39 10.99 -19.51
CA GLU A 367 4.72 10.53 -19.12
C GLU A 367 5.52 11.67 -18.47
N ASN A 368 5.51 12.87 -19.06
CA ASN A 368 6.24 14.01 -18.50
C ASN A 368 5.73 14.40 -17.09
N ALA A 369 4.42 14.41 -16.86
CA ALA A 369 3.86 14.66 -15.54
C ALA A 369 4.28 13.59 -14.52
N ALA A 370 4.26 12.32 -14.93
CA ALA A 370 4.70 11.20 -14.10
C ALA A 370 6.21 11.33 -13.77
N GLU A 371 7.01 11.70 -14.74
CA GLU A 371 8.45 11.91 -14.61
C GLU A 371 8.79 13.00 -13.59
N ILE A 372 8.25 14.22 -13.76
CA ILE A 372 8.39 15.32 -12.80
C ILE A 372 7.92 14.90 -11.40
N GLY A 373 6.80 14.15 -11.34
CA GLY A 373 6.25 13.62 -10.10
C GLY A 373 7.24 12.73 -9.33
N MET A 374 8.01 11.89 -10.02
CA MET A 374 9.03 11.06 -9.39
C MET A 374 10.34 11.83 -9.15
N GLU A 375 10.78 12.66 -10.09
CA GLU A 375 12.03 13.44 -10.00
C GLU A 375 12.10 14.21 -8.67
N HIS A 376 11.01 14.87 -8.29
CA HIS A 376 10.89 15.62 -7.03
C HIS A 376 10.76 14.78 -5.76
N ASN A 377 10.94 13.46 -5.84
CA ASN A 377 10.96 12.53 -4.72
C ASN A 377 12.18 11.59 -4.71
N LEU A 378 13.10 11.70 -5.69
CA LEU A 378 14.34 10.92 -5.70
C LEU A 378 15.18 11.17 -4.43
N GLY A 379 15.73 10.10 -3.87
CA GLY A 379 16.52 10.11 -2.63
C GLY A 379 15.71 10.10 -1.34
N LEU A 380 14.38 10.07 -1.41
CA LEU A 380 13.53 10.09 -0.20
C LEU A 380 13.64 8.76 0.58
N THR A 381 14.23 8.83 1.77
CA THR A 381 14.43 7.69 2.68
C THR A 381 13.15 7.26 3.40
N CYS A 382 13.07 6.01 3.86
CA CYS A 382 11.94 5.49 4.64
C CYS A 382 12.35 5.26 6.10
N ASP A 383 12.43 6.33 6.89
CA ASP A 383 12.90 6.27 8.28
C ASP A 383 11.92 7.01 9.20
N PRO A 384 10.73 6.43 9.46
CA PRO A 384 9.70 7.08 10.25
C PRO A 384 9.98 7.04 11.75
N VAL A 385 9.52 8.07 12.46
CA VAL A 385 9.65 8.20 13.92
C VAL A 385 8.94 7.03 14.61
N GLY A 386 9.65 6.37 15.53
CA GLY A 386 9.13 5.20 16.25
C GLY A 386 8.81 3.99 15.37
N GLY A 387 9.21 3.99 14.08
CA GLY A 387 8.80 2.96 13.12
C GLY A 387 7.32 3.04 12.72
N LEU A 388 6.64 4.15 13.01
CA LEU A 388 5.19 4.27 12.82
C LEU A 388 4.84 4.97 11.50
N VAL A 389 3.74 4.56 10.87
CA VAL A 389 3.24 5.21 9.63
C VAL A 389 2.51 6.52 9.96
N GLN A 390 3.21 7.44 10.62
CA GLN A 390 2.70 8.73 11.12
C GLN A 390 3.61 9.87 10.68
N ILE A 391 4.81 9.95 11.26
CA ILE A 391 5.78 11.02 10.99
C ILE A 391 7.01 10.39 10.31
N PRO A 392 7.43 10.84 9.12
CA PRO A 392 6.90 11.94 8.33
C PRO A 392 5.81 11.53 7.30
N CYS A 393 5.21 10.35 7.44
CA CYS A 393 4.34 9.74 6.44
C CYS A 393 3.11 10.59 6.10
N ILE A 394 2.44 11.17 7.11
CA ILE A 394 1.20 11.96 6.94
C ILE A 394 1.49 13.22 6.11
N GLU A 395 2.47 14.03 6.50
CA GLU A 395 2.82 15.23 5.75
C GLU A 395 3.41 14.91 4.36
N ARG A 396 4.14 13.80 4.21
CA ARG A 396 4.64 13.36 2.90
C ARG A 396 3.51 13.13 1.90
N ASN A 397 2.37 12.57 2.33
CA ASN A 397 1.23 12.37 1.44
C ASN A 397 0.58 13.71 1.04
N GLY A 398 0.44 14.64 1.98
CA GLY A 398 -0.03 16.00 1.67
C GLY A 398 0.87 16.72 0.66
N MET A 399 2.18 16.75 0.93
CA MET A 399 3.17 17.38 0.06
C MET A 399 3.25 16.72 -1.32
N ALA A 400 3.23 15.38 -1.39
CA ALA A 400 3.26 14.66 -2.65
C ALA A 400 2.00 14.89 -3.49
N SER A 401 0.82 15.02 -2.87
CA SER A 401 -0.42 15.34 -3.59
C SER A 401 -0.36 16.73 -4.24
N VAL A 402 0.21 17.72 -3.53
CA VAL A 402 0.47 19.07 -4.06
C VAL A 402 1.46 19.02 -5.24
N LYS A 403 2.55 18.27 -5.10
CA LYS A 403 3.54 18.06 -6.17
C LYS A 403 2.90 17.42 -7.39
N ALA A 404 2.07 16.39 -7.23
CA ALA A 404 1.42 15.69 -8.33
C ALA A 404 0.52 16.62 -9.15
N VAL A 405 -0.30 17.45 -8.49
CA VAL A 405 -1.16 18.44 -9.16
C VAL A 405 -0.32 19.49 -9.90
N THR A 406 0.77 19.92 -9.28
CA THR A 406 1.68 20.91 -9.88
C THR A 406 2.39 20.33 -11.10
N ALA A 407 2.90 19.10 -11.01
CA ALA A 407 3.57 18.38 -12.10
C ALA A 407 2.63 18.18 -13.30
N ALA A 408 1.39 17.75 -13.07
CA ALA A 408 0.38 17.64 -14.12
C ALA A 408 0.14 18.99 -14.81
N LYS A 409 -0.09 20.07 -14.04
CA LYS A 409 -0.30 21.40 -14.61
C LYS A 409 0.91 21.94 -15.37
N MET A 410 2.13 21.62 -14.93
CA MET A 410 3.36 21.98 -15.65
C MET A 410 3.44 21.27 -16.99
N ALA A 411 3.24 19.94 -17.01
CA ALA A 411 3.26 19.14 -18.22
C ALA A 411 2.18 19.58 -19.23
N MET A 412 0.96 19.89 -18.74
CA MET A 412 -0.14 20.37 -19.57
C MET A 412 0.11 21.75 -20.22
N ARG A 413 1.03 22.55 -19.67
CA ARG A 413 1.47 23.82 -20.27
C ARG A 413 2.62 23.66 -21.26
N GLY A 414 3.31 22.52 -21.21
CA GLY A 414 4.30 22.13 -22.20
C GLY A 414 3.67 21.37 -23.36
N ASP A 415 4.53 20.88 -24.26
CA ASP A 415 4.15 20.05 -25.42
C ASP A 415 4.46 18.56 -25.21
N GLY A 416 4.79 18.16 -23.98
CA GLY A 416 5.20 16.80 -23.62
C GLY A 416 6.69 16.51 -23.90
N SER A 417 7.43 17.42 -24.54
CA SER A 417 8.87 17.24 -24.75
C SER A 417 9.64 17.46 -23.43
N HIS A 418 10.51 16.50 -23.11
CA HIS A 418 11.32 16.54 -21.90
C HIS A 418 12.66 15.81 -22.13
N LYS A 419 13.73 16.27 -21.47
CA LYS A 419 15.09 15.73 -21.68
C LYS A 419 15.35 14.43 -20.92
N VAL A 420 14.65 14.26 -19.80
CA VAL A 420 14.84 13.15 -18.87
C VAL A 420 13.60 12.28 -18.95
N SER A 421 13.68 11.09 -19.55
CA SER A 421 12.53 10.19 -19.67
C SER A 421 12.17 9.55 -18.33
N LEU A 422 10.92 9.08 -18.21
CA LEU A 422 10.46 8.39 -17.01
C LEU A 422 11.30 7.13 -16.74
N ASP A 423 11.71 6.41 -17.78
CA ASP A 423 12.58 5.23 -17.66
C ASP A 423 13.93 5.56 -17.01
N LYS A 424 14.53 6.71 -17.33
CA LYS A 424 15.77 7.16 -16.68
C LYS A 424 15.53 7.49 -15.22
N VAL A 425 14.42 8.15 -14.90
CA VAL A 425 14.07 8.47 -13.51
C VAL A 425 13.80 7.20 -12.69
N ILE A 426 13.12 6.21 -13.24
CA ILE A 426 12.90 4.89 -12.59
C ILE A 426 14.24 4.19 -12.33
N LYS A 427 15.14 4.20 -13.32
CA LYS A 427 16.49 3.66 -13.16
C LYS A 427 17.25 4.36 -12.04
N THR A 428 17.24 5.70 -12.02
CA THR A 428 17.87 6.49 -10.96
C THR A 428 17.27 6.19 -9.58
N MET A 429 15.95 6.01 -9.49
CA MET A 429 15.28 5.60 -8.26
C MET A 429 15.85 4.26 -7.75
N LYS A 430 15.97 3.26 -8.63
CA LYS A 430 16.51 1.94 -8.29
C LYS A 430 17.96 2.02 -7.78
N GLU A 431 18.81 2.73 -8.51
CA GLU A 431 20.23 2.91 -8.16
C GLU A 431 20.38 3.64 -6.82
N THR A 432 19.65 4.74 -6.64
CA THR A 432 19.63 5.49 -5.37
C THR A 432 19.13 4.63 -4.20
N GLY A 433 18.15 3.76 -4.44
CA GLY A 433 17.64 2.81 -3.45
C GLY A 433 18.66 1.74 -3.07
N ALA A 434 19.47 1.27 -4.03
CA ALA A 434 20.57 0.34 -3.78
C ALA A 434 21.68 0.99 -2.93
N ASP A 435 22.00 2.25 -3.21
CA ASP A 435 23.00 3.03 -2.47
C ASP A 435 22.53 3.45 -1.06
N MET A 436 21.22 3.44 -0.82
CA MET A 436 20.64 3.84 0.45
C MET A 436 21.04 2.86 1.56
N SER A 437 21.64 3.39 2.64
CA SER A 437 21.99 2.58 3.81
C SER A 437 20.74 1.91 4.40
N VAL A 438 20.87 0.65 4.80
CA VAL A 438 19.80 -0.14 5.45
C VAL A 438 19.18 0.58 6.66
N LYS A 439 19.98 1.40 7.36
CA LYS A 439 19.52 2.19 8.52
C LYS A 439 18.50 3.28 8.17
N TYR A 440 18.46 3.74 6.91
CA TYR A 440 17.54 4.77 6.43
C TYR A 440 16.40 4.18 5.57
N LYS A 441 16.28 2.85 5.52
CA LYS A 441 15.12 2.12 4.99
C LYS A 441 14.16 1.77 6.13
N GLU A 442 13.10 1.00 5.84
CA GLU A 442 11.96 0.66 6.72
C GLU A 442 12.30 0.04 8.10
N THR A 443 13.57 -0.14 8.44
CA THR A 443 14.02 -0.65 9.74
C THR A 443 13.91 0.38 10.88
N ALA A 444 13.75 1.68 10.59
CA ALA A 444 13.66 2.78 11.56
C ALA A 444 14.87 2.82 12.53
N ARG A 445 16.08 2.57 12.01
CA ARG A 445 17.34 2.50 12.78
C ARG A 445 18.27 3.68 12.54
N GLY A 446 17.79 4.75 11.90
CA GLY A 446 18.59 5.91 11.51
C GLY A 446 17.83 7.23 11.63
N GLY A 447 18.34 8.23 10.91
CA GLY A 447 17.72 9.52 10.59
C GLY A 447 16.77 10.10 11.64
N LEU A 448 15.52 10.37 11.24
CA LEU A 448 14.49 10.94 12.12
C LEU A 448 14.12 9.95 13.24
N ALA A 449 14.15 8.64 12.96
CA ALA A 449 13.74 7.61 13.89
C ALA A 449 14.61 7.55 15.16
N VAL A 450 15.90 7.85 15.05
CA VAL A 450 16.84 7.81 16.19
C VAL A 450 17.21 9.19 16.73
N ASN A 451 16.94 10.27 15.98
CA ASN A 451 17.20 11.64 16.45
C ASN A 451 16.02 12.23 17.24
N ILE A 452 14.82 11.66 17.08
CA ILE A 452 13.64 11.99 17.87
C ILE A 452 13.39 10.80 18.81
N ILE A 453 14.07 10.81 19.96
CA ILE A 453 13.89 9.81 21.02
C ILE A 453 12.81 10.33 21.96
N GLU A 454 11.64 9.68 21.98
CA GLU A 454 10.68 9.90 23.06
C GLU A 454 11.16 9.20 24.34
N CYS A 455 11.18 9.95 25.43
CA CYS A 455 11.58 9.52 26.77
C CYS A 455 10.51 8.64 27.42
#